data_AF-A0A1Y0RKN0-F1
#
_entry.id   AF-A0A1Y0RKN0-F1
#
_cell.length_a   1.000
_cell.length_b   1.000
_cell.length_c   1.000
_cell.angle_alpha   90.00
_cell.angle_beta   90.00
_cell.angle_gamma   90.00
#
_symmetry.space_group_name_H-M   'P 1'
#
loop_
_entity.id
_entity.type
_entity.pdbx_description
1 polymer ?
#
loop_
_entity_poly.entity_id
_entity_poly.type
_entity_poly.pdbx_seq_one_letter_code
_entity_poly.pdbx_strand_id
1 'polypeptide(L)'
;MEVYLNTQVDLNSAIDQVWRSLSERNQQWKQRQEAAIAQAKQILAQQFQQDLTEVLPSEIQNSLGIQIKQSLDISDISADFEFMDSPFSIKRIWLSDSMYWRIVHLKENIDCQPENLKNQLLRELAKLKNQSNTESQS
;
A
#
# COMPACT_ATOMS: atom_id res chain seq x y z
N MET A 1 66.01 -32.44 -15.09
CA MET A 1 64.66 -32.86 -15.50
C MET A 1 63.71 -31.79 -14.98
N GLU A 2 63.41 -30.80 -15.81
CA GLU A 2 62.55 -29.69 -15.43
C GLU A 2 61.10 -30.10 -15.69
N VAL A 3 60.33 -30.22 -14.62
CA VAL A 3 58.89 -30.42 -14.70
C VAL A 3 58.26 -29.03 -14.86
N TYR A 4 57.98 -28.65 -16.10
CA TYR A 4 57.18 -27.48 -16.39
C TYR A 4 55.70 -27.82 -16.13
N LEU A 5 55.21 -27.44 -14.96
CA LEU A 5 53.77 -27.42 -14.68
C LEU A 5 53.14 -26.30 -15.52
N ASN A 6 52.68 -26.66 -16.70
CA ASN A 6 51.92 -25.79 -17.58
C ASN A 6 50.47 -25.70 -17.06
N THR A 7 50.29 -25.06 -15.91
CA THR A 7 48.96 -24.65 -15.45
C THR A 7 48.56 -23.41 -16.23
N GLN A 8 48.14 -23.59 -17.48
CA GLN A 8 47.42 -22.53 -18.20
C GLN A 8 46.11 -22.29 -17.47
N VAL A 9 45.95 -21.09 -16.93
CA VAL A 9 44.69 -20.65 -16.34
C VAL A 9 43.64 -20.61 -17.46
N ASP A 10 42.60 -21.44 -17.35
CA ASP A 10 41.44 -21.35 -18.24
C ASP A 10 40.61 -20.12 -17.87
N LEU A 11 40.92 -19.02 -18.55
CA LEU A 11 40.31 -17.72 -18.33
C LEU A 11 38.79 -17.75 -18.56
N ASN A 12 38.30 -18.56 -19.51
CA ASN A 12 36.88 -18.61 -19.83
C ASN A 12 36.07 -19.25 -18.70
N SER A 13 36.55 -20.38 -18.17
CA SER A 13 35.93 -21.02 -17.00
C SER A 13 35.96 -20.12 -15.77
N ALA A 14 37.04 -19.36 -15.57
CA ALA A 14 37.14 -18.38 -14.48
C ALA A 14 36.14 -17.22 -14.63
N ILE A 15 35.97 -16.69 -15.85
CA ILE A 15 34.98 -15.64 -16.16
C ILE A 15 33.56 -16.15 -15.93
N ASP A 16 33.23 -17.35 -16.42
CA ASP A 16 31.90 -17.95 -16.25
C ASP A 16 31.57 -18.18 -14.77
N GLN A 17 32.54 -18.63 -13.98
CA GLN A 17 32.38 -18.83 -12.55
C GLN A 17 32.13 -17.51 -11.81
N VAL A 18 32.89 -16.46 -12.12
CA VAL A 18 32.67 -15.12 -11.55
C VAL A 18 31.31 -14.57 -11.95
N TRP A 19 30.91 -14.70 -13.21
CA TRP A 19 29.60 -14.25 -13.68
C TRP A 19 28.44 -14.98 -12.99
N ARG A 20 28.50 -16.31 -12.86
CA ARG A 20 27.48 -17.09 -12.13
C ARG A 20 27.38 -16.65 -10.68
N SER A 21 28.52 -16.49 -9.99
CA SER A 21 28.52 -16.02 -8.60
C SER A 21 27.92 -14.62 -8.46
N LEU A 22 28.20 -13.70 -9.40
CA LEU A 22 27.60 -12.37 -9.42
C LEU A 22 26.09 -12.43 -9.68
N SER A 23 25.64 -13.25 -10.63
CA SER A 23 24.22 -13.43 -10.93
C SER A 23 23.46 -13.99 -9.73
N GLU A 24 24.00 -15.02 -9.06
CA GLU A 24 23.42 -15.61 -7.86
C GLU A 24 23.33 -14.60 -6.71
N ARG A 25 24.40 -13.81 -6.47
CA ARG A 25 24.38 -12.75 -5.46
C ARG A 25 23.36 -11.66 -5.78
N ASN A 26 23.25 -11.26 -7.05
CA ASN A 26 22.25 -10.28 -7.48
C ASN A 26 20.82 -10.80 -7.29
N GLN A 27 20.57 -12.08 -7.59
CA GLN A 27 19.26 -12.69 -7.35
C GLN A 27 18.95 -12.76 -5.86
N GLN A 28 19.90 -13.18 -5.02
CA GLN A 28 19.73 -13.20 -3.56
C GLN A 28 19.48 -11.79 -3.00
N TRP A 29 20.19 -10.78 -3.51
CA TRP A 29 19.99 -9.39 -3.10
C TRP A 29 18.59 -8.91 -3.45
N LYS A 30 18.11 -9.16 -4.67
CA LYS A 30 16.74 -8.84 -5.09
C LYS A 30 15.70 -9.52 -4.21
N GLN A 31 15.84 -10.82 -3.94
CA GLN A 31 14.91 -11.56 -3.08
C GLN A 31 14.87 -10.99 -1.66
N ARG A 32 16.03 -10.62 -1.09
CA ARG A 32 16.10 -9.98 0.24
C ARG A 32 15.45 -8.60 0.25
N GLN A 33 15.65 -7.83 -0.81
CA GLN A 33 15.03 -6.52 -0.97
C GLN A 33 13.50 -6.65 -1.06
N GLU A 34 13.00 -7.56 -1.89
CA GLU A 34 11.57 -7.85 -2.03
C GLU A 34 10.94 -8.30 -0.70
N ALA A 35 11.63 -9.18 0.04
CA ALA A 35 11.19 -9.62 1.35
C ALA A 35 11.14 -8.47 2.37
N ALA A 36 12.15 -7.59 2.39
CA ALA A 36 12.17 -6.42 3.25
C ALA A 36 11.04 -5.42 2.92
N ILE A 37 10.79 -5.20 1.63
CA ILE A 37 9.68 -4.35 1.15
C ILE A 37 8.34 -4.93 1.58
N ALA A 38 8.13 -6.24 1.40
CA ALA A 38 6.89 -6.91 1.80
C ALA A 38 6.64 -6.79 3.32
N GLN A 39 7.68 -6.97 4.14
CA GLN A 39 7.58 -6.78 5.59
C GLN A 39 7.25 -5.33 5.96
N ALA A 40 7.92 -4.36 5.33
CA ALA A 40 7.64 -2.94 5.57
C ALA A 40 6.19 -2.58 5.23
N LYS A 41 5.66 -3.06 4.10
CA LYS A 41 4.26 -2.86 3.71
C LYS A 41 3.29 -3.47 4.72
N GLN A 42 3.58 -4.66 5.23
CA GLN A 42 2.75 -5.30 6.24
C GLN A 42 2.70 -4.49 7.54
N ILE A 43 3.83 -3.99 8.02
CA ILE A 43 3.91 -3.12 9.21
C ILE A 43 3.10 -1.84 9.00
N LEU A 44 3.29 -1.18 7.86
CA LEU A 44 2.57 0.05 7.55
C LEU A 44 1.06 -0.19 7.42
N ALA A 45 0.62 -1.33 6.88
CA ALA A 45 -0.79 -1.69 6.76
C ALA A 45 -1.41 -1.97 8.14
N GLN A 46 -0.67 -2.62 9.04
CA GLN A 46 -1.10 -2.83 10.42
C GLN A 46 -1.23 -1.50 11.17
N GLN A 47 -0.24 -0.60 11.04
CA GLN A 47 -0.31 0.73 11.64
C GLN A 47 -1.49 1.53 11.09
N PHE A 48 -1.72 1.48 9.77
CA PHE A 48 -2.85 2.14 9.15
C PHE A 48 -4.19 1.63 9.70
N GLN A 49 -4.36 0.31 9.84
CA GLN A 49 -5.57 -0.28 10.41
C GLN A 49 -5.78 0.13 11.87
N GLN A 50 -4.70 0.18 12.66
CA GLN A 50 -4.75 0.64 14.05
C GLN A 50 -5.24 2.09 14.12
N ASP A 51 -4.56 3.01 13.43
CA ASP A 51 -4.93 4.42 13.39
C ASP A 51 -6.37 4.61 12.90
N LEU A 52 -6.79 3.89 11.85
CA LEU A 52 -8.16 3.97 11.33
C LEU A 52 -9.18 3.53 12.39
N THR A 53 -8.86 2.50 13.18
CA THR A 53 -9.74 1.98 14.22
C THR A 53 -9.89 2.94 15.40
N GLU A 54 -8.88 3.78 15.67
CA GLU A 54 -8.96 4.82 16.69
C GLU A 54 -9.97 5.92 16.33
N VAL A 55 -10.11 6.25 15.04
CA VAL A 55 -10.96 7.35 14.57
C VAL A 55 -12.28 6.91 13.94
N LEU A 56 -12.35 5.66 13.48
CA LEU A 56 -13.51 5.06 12.83
C LEU A 56 -13.85 3.74 13.52
N PRO A 57 -14.95 3.66 14.29
CA PRO A 57 -15.32 2.46 15.03
C PRO A 57 -15.43 1.21 14.16
N SER A 58 -15.01 0.06 14.69
CA SER A 58 -15.01 -1.23 14.01
C SER A 58 -16.39 -1.63 13.47
N GLU A 59 -17.48 -1.26 14.14
CA GLU A 59 -18.85 -1.54 13.69
C GLU A 59 -19.16 -0.85 12.36
N ILE A 60 -18.70 0.39 12.19
CA ILE A 60 -18.87 1.14 10.94
C ILE A 60 -17.98 0.55 9.85
N GLN A 61 -16.72 0.25 10.18
CA GLN A 61 -15.80 -0.38 9.22
C GLN A 61 -16.37 -1.71 8.68
N ASN A 62 -16.89 -2.56 9.58
CA ASN A 62 -17.49 -3.84 9.22
C ASN A 62 -18.77 -3.67 8.40
N SER A 63 -19.61 -2.69 8.75
CA SER A 63 -20.86 -2.41 8.03
C SER A 63 -20.62 -1.90 6.61
N LEU A 64 -19.53 -1.16 6.39
CA LEU A 64 -19.10 -0.70 5.07
C LEU A 64 -18.27 -1.75 4.31
N GLY A 65 -17.83 -2.83 4.98
CA GLY A 65 -16.95 -3.83 4.37
C GLY A 65 -15.59 -3.26 3.99
N ILE A 66 -15.01 -2.39 4.83
CA ILE A 66 -13.70 -1.75 4.56
C ILE A 66 -12.60 -2.79 4.39
N GLN A 67 -11.81 -2.64 3.33
CA GLN A 67 -10.66 -3.47 3.02
C GLN A 67 -9.39 -2.62 2.92
N ILE A 68 -8.35 -2.99 3.67
CA ILE A 68 -7.05 -2.34 3.57
C ILE A 68 -6.34 -2.83 2.31
N LYS A 69 -6.00 -1.90 1.40
CA LYS A 69 -5.21 -2.17 0.21
C LYS A 69 -3.82 -1.58 0.32
N GLN A 70 -2.85 -2.37 -0.12
CA GLN A 70 -1.45 -1.98 -0.24
C GLN A 70 -1.20 -1.65 -1.71
N SER A 71 -0.73 -0.43 -2.00
CA SER A 71 -0.34 -0.03 -3.34
C SER A 71 0.97 -0.70 -3.77
N LEU A 72 1.30 -0.56 -5.06
CA LEU A 72 2.64 -0.85 -5.56
C LEU A 72 3.68 0.07 -4.90
N ASP A 73 3.31 1.32 -4.65
CA ASP A 73 4.09 2.26 -3.85
C ASP A 73 4.10 1.84 -2.37
N ILE A 74 5.27 1.92 -1.73
CA ILE A 74 5.48 1.48 -0.35
C ILE A 74 4.76 2.37 0.66
N SER A 75 4.53 3.64 0.31
CA SER A 75 3.91 4.63 1.20
C SER A 75 2.40 4.79 1.02
N ASP A 76 1.80 4.23 -0.03
CA ASP A 76 0.37 4.41 -0.31
C ASP A 76 -0.42 3.19 0.18
N ILE A 77 -1.05 3.37 1.34
CA ILE A 77 -2.01 2.42 1.92
C ILE A 77 -3.35 3.13 2.03
N SER A 78 -4.40 2.44 1.61
CA SER A 78 -5.77 2.94 1.66
C SER A 78 -6.72 1.92 2.27
N ALA A 79 -7.84 2.42 2.77
CA ALA A 79 -9.02 1.66 3.12
C ALA A 79 -10.06 1.87 2.03
N ASP A 80 -10.37 0.83 1.27
CA ASP A 80 -11.34 0.90 0.18
C ASP A 80 -12.66 0.22 0.59
N PHE A 81 -13.77 0.76 0.13
CA PHE A 81 -15.10 0.16 0.28
C PHE A 81 -16.04 0.68 -0.82
N GLU A 82 -17.23 0.08 -0.89
CA GLU A 82 -18.27 0.47 -1.84
C GLU A 82 -19.56 0.80 -1.10
N PHE A 83 -20.23 1.87 -1.50
CA PHE A 83 -21.53 2.25 -0.95
C PHE A 83 -22.45 2.71 -2.08
N MET A 84 -23.58 2.02 -2.26
CA MET A 84 -24.54 2.26 -3.34
C MET A 84 -23.89 2.27 -4.73
N ASP A 85 -23.13 1.22 -5.03
CA ASP A 85 -22.38 1.05 -6.29
C ASP A 85 -21.33 2.14 -6.58
N SER A 86 -21.00 2.97 -5.58
CA SER A 86 -19.98 4.00 -5.69
C SER A 86 -18.73 3.64 -4.87
N PRO A 87 -17.53 3.66 -5.48
CA PRO A 87 -16.30 3.34 -4.80
C PRO A 87 -15.82 4.51 -3.94
N PHE A 88 -15.37 4.19 -2.73
CA PHE A 88 -14.73 5.10 -1.80
C PHE A 88 -13.34 4.59 -1.42
N SER A 89 -12.43 5.52 -1.15
CA SER A 89 -11.12 5.23 -0.58
C SER A 89 -10.80 6.20 0.53
N ILE A 90 -10.32 5.70 1.67
CA ILE A 90 -9.86 6.48 2.80
C ILE A 90 -8.34 6.38 2.82
N LYS A 91 -7.65 7.52 2.84
CA LYS A 91 -6.19 7.61 2.86
C LYS A 91 -5.72 8.42 4.04
N ARG A 92 -4.54 8.08 4.56
CA ARG A 92 -3.83 8.89 5.55
C ARG A 92 -2.85 9.80 4.81
N ILE A 93 -2.91 11.10 5.08
CA ILE A 93 -2.01 12.09 4.48
C ILE A 93 -1.32 12.90 5.59
N TRP A 94 -0.12 13.37 5.29
CA TRP A 94 0.65 14.24 6.18
C TRP A 94 0.80 15.61 5.51
N LEU A 95 0.27 16.65 6.16
CA LEU A 95 0.37 18.03 5.69
C LEU A 95 1.15 18.83 6.72
N SER A 96 2.35 19.27 6.32
CA SER A 96 3.34 19.91 7.20
C SER A 96 3.65 19.03 8.41
N ASP A 97 3.07 19.34 9.56
CA ASP A 97 3.35 18.69 10.85
C ASP A 97 2.15 17.95 11.44
N SER A 98 1.09 17.73 10.65
CA SER A 98 -0.13 17.10 11.14
C SER A 98 -0.66 16.04 10.19
N MET A 99 -1.22 14.99 10.79
CA MET A 99 -1.86 13.88 10.09
C MET A 99 -3.32 14.21 9.84
N TYR A 100 -3.77 13.97 8.61
CA TYR A 100 -5.17 14.10 8.19
C TYR A 100 -5.63 12.81 7.54
N TRP A 101 -6.96 12.64 7.52
CA TRP A 101 -7.61 11.64 6.70
C TRP A 101 -8.21 12.29 5.46
N ARG A 102 -8.06 11.62 4.33
CA ARG A 102 -8.65 12.00 3.05
C ARG A 102 -9.67 10.95 2.66
N ILE A 103 -10.90 11.38 2.46
CA ILE A 103 -11.93 10.57 1.82
C ILE A 103 -11.91 10.92 0.33
N VAL A 104 -11.71 9.90 -0.50
CA VAL A 104 -11.72 9.99 -1.96
C VAL A 104 -13.00 9.35 -2.47
N HIS A 105 -13.79 10.12 -3.20
CA HIS A 105 -15.01 9.65 -3.84
C HIS A 105 -15.08 10.27 -5.24
N LEU A 106 -15.12 9.44 -6.27
CA LEU A 106 -15.06 9.85 -7.68
C LEU A 106 -13.80 10.71 -7.98
N LYS A 107 -13.95 12.03 -8.03
CA LYS A 107 -12.88 13.01 -8.26
C LYS A 107 -12.73 14.01 -7.12
N GLU A 108 -13.48 13.83 -6.05
CA GLU A 108 -13.46 14.71 -4.89
C GLU A 108 -12.52 14.14 -3.83
N ASN A 109 -11.68 15.02 -3.29
CA ASN A 109 -10.81 14.73 -2.15
C ASN A 109 -11.29 15.59 -0.99
N ILE A 110 -11.69 14.93 0.10
CA ILE A 110 -12.24 15.59 1.26
C ILE A 110 -11.31 15.31 2.43
N ASP A 111 -10.57 16.33 2.84
CA ASP A 111 -9.61 16.25 3.91
C ASP A 111 -10.28 16.63 5.24
N CYS A 112 -10.04 15.83 6.27
CA CYS A 112 -10.54 16.09 7.61
C CYS A 112 -9.52 15.68 8.68
N GLN A 113 -9.58 16.38 9.82
CA GLN A 113 -8.81 15.99 11.00
C GLN A 113 -9.27 14.62 11.54
N PRO A 114 -8.39 13.89 12.24
CA PRO A 114 -8.69 12.59 12.87
C PRO A 114 -10.02 12.54 13.61
N GLU A 115 -10.29 13.50 14.49
CA GLU A 115 -11.50 13.57 15.31
C GLU A 115 -12.80 13.77 14.50
N ASN A 116 -12.69 14.20 13.24
CA ASN A 116 -13.82 14.49 12.37
C ASN A 116 -14.10 13.39 11.34
N LEU A 117 -13.22 12.39 11.19
CA LEU A 117 -13.32 11.39 10.12
C LEU A 117 -14.69 10.71 10.09
N LYS A 118 -15.16 10.19 11.23
CA LYS A 118 -16.45 9.49 11.32
C LYS A 118 -17.61 10.36 10.84
N ASN A 119 -17.70 11.60 11.35
CA ASN A 119 -18.80 12.50 11.02
C ASN A 119 -18.75 12.95 9.56
N GLN A 120 -17.54 13.21 9.06
CA GLN A 120 -17.34 13.59 7.66
C GLN A 120 -17.71 12.44 6.72
N LEU A 121 -17.30 11.20 7.03
CA LEU A 121 -17.66 10.01 6.26
C LEU A 121 -19.18 9.83 6.20
N LEU A 122 -19.86 9.83 7.34
CA LEU A 122 -21.32 9.67 7.38
C LEU A 122 -22.05 10.77 6.60
N ARG A 123 -21.54 12.00 6.61
CA ARG A 123 -22.08 13.10 5.82
C ARG A 123 -21.96 12.83 4.32
N GLU A 124 -20.82 12.34 3.84
CA GLU A 124 -20.63 12.02 2.42
C GLU A 124 -21.53 10.86 1.97
N LEU A 125 -21.66 9.81 2.78
CA LEU A 125 -22.59 8.71 2.51
C LEU A 125 -24.05 9.19 2.47
N ALA A 126 -24.44 10.10 3.37
CA ALA A 126 -25.78 10.68 3.38
C ALA A 126 -26.08 11.54 2.14
N LYS A 127 -25.10 12.29 1.63
CA LYS A 127 -25.24 13.03 0.36
C LYS A 127 -25.56 12.09 -0.80
N LEU A 128 -24.78 11.01 -0.94
CA LEU A 128 -24.97 10.04 -2.02
C LEU A 128 -26.36 9.39 -1.95
N LYS A 129 -26.77 8.96 -0.75
CA LYS A 129 -28.10 8.38 -0.52
C LYS A 129 -29.24 9.32 -0.89
N ASN A 130 -29.09 10.63 -0.66
CA ASN A 130 -30.13 11.60 -0.99
C ASN A 130 -30.16 11.96 -2.47
N GLN A 131 -29.01 11.92 -3.15
CA GLN A 131 -28.92 12.12 -4.61
C GLN A 131 -29.63 10.99 -5.36
N SER A 132 -29.35 9.74 -5.01
CA SER A 132 -30.00 8.56 -5.62
C SER A 132 -31.52 8.54 -5.45
N ASN A 133 -32.03 9.04 -4.32
CA ASN A 133 -33.47 9.14 -4.08
C ASN A 133 -34.16 10.20 -4.94
N THR A 134 -33.43 11.23 -5.36
CA THR A 134 -33.98 12.32 -6.20
C THR A 134 -34.08 11.87 -7.66
N GLU A 135 -33.08 11.11 -8.14
CA GLU A 135 -33.08 10.56 -9.50
C GLU A 135 -34.11 9.43 -9.69
N SER A 136 -34.44 8.69 -8.63
CA SER A 136 -35.45 7.62 -8.69
C SER A 136 -36.91 8.13 -8.68
N GLN A 137 -37.12 9.44 -8.47
CA GLN A 137 -38.43 10.08 -8.43
C GLN A 137 -38.70 11.01 -9.63
N SER A 138 -37.75 11.10 -10.56
CA SER A 138 -37.82 11.90 -11.79
C SER A 138 -38.06 11.00 -13.00
#